data_AF-A0A940B9R8-F1
#
_entry.id   AF-A0A940B9R8-F1
#
_cell.length_a   1.000
_cell.length_b   1.000
_cell.length_c   1.000
_cell.angle_alpha   90.00
_cell.angle_beta   90.00
_cell.angle_gamma   90.00
#
_symmetry.space_group_name_H-M   'P 1'
#
loop_
_entity.id
_entity.type
_entity.pdbx_description
1 polymer ?
#
loop_
_entity_poly.entity_id
_entity_poly.type
_entity_poly.pdbx_seq_one_letter_code
_entity_poly.pdbx_strand_id
1 'polypeptide(L)'
;MKKTSLFAAALIAFGAATFTACKDDDNEDEKLATIDELEAVKVEYNAEYAKQWGNYMSVVAKLLKTDSDNLYAYWNDAYEGGDAYAKQFKAAQGFGSAKNCVEQIIDGCINIANEVGTAKIQEPVDLWKEGKTEDAVLAVESWFSWHSRDDFANNIESVRNAYYGSLDGSVNPNSISKMVSAKDASLDIEVVLAITNARNAILAIPQPFRNNLGSTEAQTAINNCVALRDILQDKVKAIVNGDLAEADWQPIVDQYVDNVVLPTYKSLRDNNEALYNAVIAFQKNPSNEGFQKCADAWIASRKPWESSEAFLFGPVDNKGLDPNMDTWPLDLAGIIKVFNNASWADLEYTDEASDDEVESAQGLRGFHTLEYLIYKDGKARTIH
;
A
#
# COMPACT_ATOMS: atom_id res chain seq x y z
N MET A 1 -6.31 28.10 -34.24
CA MET A 1 -5.29 28.72 -33.38
C MET A 1 -4.68 27.62 -32.54
N LYS A 2 -3.39 27.35 -32.73
CA LYS A 2 -2.65 26.30 -32.02
C LYS A 2 -2.51 26.71 -30.55
N LYS A 3 -3.03 25.91 -29.62
CA LYS A 3 -2.65 26.00 -28.21
C LYS A 3 -1.46 25.07 -28.00
N THR A 4 -0.29 25.67 -27.91
CA THR A 4 0.95 25.05 -27.43
C THR A 4 0.76 24.63 -25.98
N SER A 5 0.68 23.33 -25.74
CA SER A 5 0.75 22.75 -24.39
C SER A 5 2.21 22.80 -23.95
N LEU A 6 2.53 23.72 -23.05
CA LEU A 6 3.79 23.74 -22.33
C LEU A 6 3.73 22.63 -21.27
N PHE A 7 4.46 21.55 -21.50
CA PHE A 7 4.84 20.62 -20.45
C PHE A 7 5.82 21.36 -19.53
N ALA A 8 5.31 21.87 -18.41
CA ALA A 8 6.13 22.25 -17.29
C ALA A 8 6.48 20.96 -16.54
N ALA A 9 7.77 20.60 -16.52
CA ALA A 9 8.30 19.63 -15.60
C ALA A 9 8.11 20.18 -14.18
N ALA A 10 7.00 19.80 -13.53
CA ALA A 10 6.85 19.96 -12.11
C ALA A 10 7.67 18.84 -11.46
N LEU A 11 8.85 19.20 -10.94
CA LEU A 11 9.43 18.48 -9.81
C LEU A 11 8.42 18.61 -8.67
N ILE A 12 7.47 17.68 -8.63
CA ILE A 12 6.63 17.48 -7.46
C ILE A 12 7.53 16.69 -6.52
N ALA A 13 8.07 17.39 -5.53
CA ALA A 13 8.57 16.73 -4.35
C ALA A 13 7.43 15.84 -3.85
N PHE A 14 7.62 14.52 -3.91
CA PHE A 14 6.85 13.57 -3.13
C PHE A 14 7.05 13.96 -1.66
N GLY A 15 6.21 14.89 -1.19
CA GLY A 15 5.81 14.87 0.20
C GLY A 15 5.06 13.57 0.32
N ALA A 16 5.67 12.59 0.99
CA ALA A 16 4.88 11.65 1.75
C ALA A 16 3.78 12.48 2.41
N ALA A 17 2.52 12.10 2.23
CA ALA A 17 1.44 12.66 3.02
C ALA A 17 1.61 12.19 4.47
N THR A 18 2.71 12.59 5.11
CA THR A 18 2.70 12.89 6.52
C THR A 18 1.70 14.02 6.64
N PHE A 19 0.51 13.72 7.17
CA PHE A 19 -0.38 14.73 7.71
C PHE A 19 0.36 15.44 8.85
N THR A 20 1.23 16.40 8.51
CA THR A 20 1.58 17.48 9.42
C THR A 20 0.78 18.67 8.95
N ALA A 21 -0.40 18.83 9.54
CA ALA A 21 -1.22 20.02 9.38
C ALA A 21 -0.31 21.25 9.54
N CYS A 22 -0.38 22.17 8.59
CA CYS A 22 0.24 23.48 8.77
C CYS A 22 -0.38 24.12 10.02
N LYS A 23 0.44 24.21 11.07
CA LYS A 23 0.22 24.93 12.32
C LYS A 23 -0.46 26.28 12.08
N ASP A 24 -1.71 26.36 12.49
CA ASP A 24 -2.23 27.54 13.17
C ASP A 24 -2.64 27.07 14.59
N ASP A 25 -2.10 27.75 15.60
CA ASP A 25 -2.37 27.54 17.03
C ASP A 25 -3.88 27.59 17.30
N ASP A 26 -4.50 26.46 17.60
CA ASP A 26 -5.67 26.33 18.50
C ASP A 26 -5.86 24.82 18.81
N ASN A 27 -5.50 24.39 20.03
CA ASN A 27 -5.74 23.07 20.65
C ASN A 27 -6.08 21.92 19.68
N GLU A 28 -5.08 21.18 19.20
CA GLU A 28 -5.27 19.85 18.62
C GLU A 28 -5.78 18.91 19.72
N ASP A 29 -7.10 18.78 19.83
CA ASP A 29 -7.68 17.57 20.43
C ASP A 29 -7.29 16.41 19.50
N GLU A 30 -6.21 15.69 19.85
CA GLU A 30 -5.88 14.40 19.23
C GLU A 30 -7.14 13.54 19.24
N LYS A 31 -7.65 13.21 18.06
CA LYS A 31 -8.96 12.58 17.87
C LYS A 31 -8.94 11.15 18.44
N LEU A 32 -9.36 11.01 19.70
CA LEU A 32 -9.65 9.72 20.32
C LEU A 32 -10.76 9.01 19.54
N ALA A 33 -10.74 7.67 19.54
CA ALA A 33 -11.81 6.87 18.97
C ALA A 33 -13.15 7.25 19.61
N THR A 34 -14.13 7.51 18.76
CA THR A 34 -15.50 7.80 19.15
C THR A 34 -16.20 6.54 19.65
N ILE A 35 -17.26 6.71 20.45
CA ILE A 35 -18.10 5.59 20.90
C ILE A 35 -18.64 4.80 19.70
N ASP A 36 -19.01 5.49 18.62
CA ASP A 36 -19.56 4.87 17.42
C ASP A 36 -18.51 4.00 16.70
N GLU A 37 -17.24 4.41 16.65
CA GLU A 37 -16.13 3.59 16.13
C GLU A 37 -15.90 2.34 16.99
N LEU A 38 -15.91 2.49 18.31
CA LEU A 38 -15.75 1.35 19.24
C LEU A 38 -16.90 0.34 19.15
N GLU A 39 -18.12 0.80 18.89
CA GLU A 39 -19.28 -0.08 18.67
C GLU A 39 -19.25 -0.72 17.27
N ALA A 40 -18.81 0.02 16.24
CA ALA A 40 -18.68 -0.51 14.89
C ALA A 40 -17.72 -1.72 14.82
N VAL A 41 -16.63 -1.72 15.60
CA VAL A 41 -15.70 -2.86 15.70
C VAL A 41 -16.38 -4.13 16.23
N LYS A 42 -17.42 -3.98 17.05
CA LYS A 42 -18.08 -5.12 17.71
C LYS A 42 -19.11 -5.81 16.82
N VAL A 43 -19.51 -5.20 15.70
CA VAL A 43 -20.57 -5.72 14.83
C VAL A 43 -20.26 -7.14 14.34
N GLU A 44 -21.28 -8.00 14.39
CA GLU A 44 -21.23 -9.40 13.98
C GLU A 44 -22.12 -9.67 12.77
N TYR A 45 -21.70 -10.63 11.96
CA TYR A 45 -22.57 -11.17 10.92
C TYR A 45 -23.78 -11.86 11.58
N ASN A 46 -24.99 -11.53 11.12
CA ASN A 46 -26.22 -12.17 11.59
C ASN A 46 -27.28 -12.23 10.47
N ALA A 47 -28.38 -12.94 10.72
CA ALA A 47 -29.45 -13.13 9.74
C ALA A 47 -30.17 -11.83 9.32
N GLU A 48 -30.23 -10.84 10.21
CA GLU A 48 -30.86 -9.54 9.93
C GLU A 48 -30.08 -8.76 8.87
N TYR A 49 -28.75 -8.84 8.93
CA TYR A 49 -27.87 -8.08 8.06
C TYR A 49 -27.22 -8.87 6.92
N ALA A 50 -27.47 -10.17 6.82
CA ALA A 50 -26.85 -11.06 5.84
C ALA A 50 -26.87 -10.51 4.40
N LYS A 51 -28.00 -9.90 4.00
CA LYS A 51 -28.17 -9.33 2.66
C LYS A 51 -27.32 -8.07 2.45
N GLN A 52 -27.35 -7.15 3.40
CA GLN A 52 -26.57 -5.91 3.38
C GLN A 52 -25.07 -6.23 3.40
N TRP A 53 -24.67 -7.22 4.21
CA TRP A 53 -23.28 -7.68 4.30
C TRP A 53 -22.77 -8.20 2.96
N GLY A 54 -23.50 -9.15 2.35
CA GLY A 54 -23.13 -9.70 1.04
C GLY A 54 -23.11 -8.63 -0.05
N ASN A 55 -24.02 -7.66 0.00
CA ASN A 55 -24.04 -6.53 -0.93
C ASN A 55 -22.81 -5.64 -0.76
N TYR A 56 -22.49 -5.21 0.46
CA TYR A 56 -21.35 -4.34 0.71
C TYR A 56 -20.05 -5.01 0.26
N MET A 57 -19.83 -6.27 0.66
CA MET A 57 -18.67 -7.03 0.20
C MET A 57 -18.60 -7.07 -1.33
N SER A 58 -19.73 -7.32 -2.01
CA SER A 58 -19.76 -7.40 -3.48
C SER A 58 -19.43 -6.08 -4.17
N VAL A 59 -19.85 -4.94 -3.60
CA VAL A 59 -19.56 -3.61 -4.16
C VAL A 59 -18.07 -3.30 -3.96
N VAL A 60 -17.54 -3.46 -2.74
CA VAL A 60 -16.12 -3.19 -2.45
C VAL A 60 -15.20 -4.09 -3.28
N ALA A 61 -15.50 -5.38 -3.39
CA ALA A 61 -14.70 -6.30 -4.21
C ALA A 61 -14.77 -5.96 -5.70
N LYS A 62 -15.91 -5.47 -6.20
CA LYS A 62 -16.03 -4.99 -7.58
C LYS A 62 -15.17 -3.74 -7.82
N LEU A 63 -15.16 -2.82 -6.86
CA LEU A 63 -14.34 -1.60 -6.91
C LEU A 63 -12.85 -1.95 -6.93
N LEU A 64 -12.38 -2.79 -6.01
CA LEU A 64 -11.00 -3.31 -5.99
C LEU A 64 -10.61 -3.99 -7.31
N LYS A 65 -11.49 -4.83 -7.87
CA LYS A 65 -11.27 -5.45 -9.18
C LYS A 65 -11.12 -4.37 -10.26
N THR A 66 -12.03 -3.40 -10.30
CA THR A 66 -12.04 -2.33 -11.31
C THR A 66 -10.78 -1.47 -11.22
N ASP A 67 -10.37 -1.08 -10.01
CA ASP A 67 -9.19 -0.25 -9.79
C ASP A 67 -7.91 -1.00 -10.20
N SER A 68 -7.78 -2.28 -9.83
CA SER A 68 -6.63 -3.10 -10.23
C SER A 68 -6.59 -3.43 -11.73
N ASP A 69 -7.75 -3.62 -12.38
CA ASP A 69 -7.86 -3.74 -13.84
C ASP A 69 -7.33 -2.47 -14.51
N ASN A 70 -7.80 -1.31 -14.05
CA ASN A 70 -7.39 -0.01 -14.57
C ASN A 70 -5.90 0.24 -14.34
N LEU A 71 -5.39 -0.02 -13.14
CA LEU A 71 -3.98 0.15 -12.81
C LEU A 71 -3.08 -0.67 -13.75
N TYR A 72 -3.39 -1.95 -13.91
CA TYR A 72 -2.64 -2.80 -14.83
C TYR A 72 -2.76 -2.32 -16.29
N ALA A 73 -3.96 -1.95 -16.75
CA ALA A 73 -4.18 -1.45 -18.10
C ALA A 73 -3.43 -0.13 -18.37
N TYR A 74 -3.35 0.76 -17.38
CA TYR A 74 -2.56 1.99 -17.49
C TYR A 74 -1.08 1.71 -17.68
N TRP A 75 -0.53 0.75 -16.94
CA TRP A 75 0.85 0.33 -17.10
C TRP A 75 1.11 -0.44 -18.39
N ASN A 76 0.19 -1.31 -18.82
CA ASN A 76 0.42 -2.29 -19.88
C ASN A 76 -0.09 -1.86 -21.26
N ASP A 77 -1.24 -1.19 -21.32
CA ASP A 77 -1.98 -0.97 -22.58
C ASP A 77 -1.89 0.49 -23.06
N ALA A 78 -2.41 1.44 -22.27
CA ALA A 78 -2.44 2.86 -22.64
C ALA A 78 -2.63 3.74 -21.40
N TYR A 79 -1.97 4.90 -21.38
CA TYR A 79 -2.14 5.91 -20.33
C TYR A 79 -2.46 7.27 -20.93
N GLU A 80 -3.56 7.89 -20.46
CA GLU A 80 -4.03 9.22 -20.88
C GLU A 80 -4.19 9.40 -22.40
N GLY A 81 -4.68 8.36 -23.08
CA GLY A 81 -4.89 8.36 -24.53
C GLY A 81 -3.60 8.24 -25.36
N GLY A 82 -2.45 8.01 -24.72
CA GLY A 82 -1.16 7.77 -25.35
C GLY A 82 -0.67 6.33 -25.19
N ASP A 83 0.65 6.17 -25.27
CA ASP A 83 1.33 4.90 -25.00
C ASP A 83 1.11 4.42 -23.55
N ALA A 84 1.24 3.11 -23.31
CA ALA A 84 1.22 2.54 -21.96
C ALA A 84 2.27 3.21 -21.03
N TYR A 85 1.96 3.36 -19.74
CA TYR A 85 2.87 4.02 -18.80
C TYR A 85 4.22 3.30 -18.68
N ALA A 86 4.26 1.96 -18.82
CA ALA A 86 5.51 1.20 -18.90
C ALA A 86 6.43 1.70 -20.04
N LYS A 87 5.85 2.00 -21.21
CA LYS A 87 6.61 2.54 -22.34
C LYS A 87 7.02 3.98 -22.10
N GLN A 88 6.17 4.79 -21.49
CA GLN A 88 6.48 6.17 -21.13
C GLN A 88 7.64 6.22 -20.11
N PHE A 89 7.58 5.43 -19.05
CA PHE A 89 8.61 5.36 -18.01
C PHE A 89 9.94 4.83 -18.56
N LYS A 90 9.93 3.76 -19.37
CA LYS A 90 11.14 3.28 -20.06
C LYS A 90 11.73 4.31 -21.03
N ALA A 91 10.90 5.18 -21.61
CA ALA A 91 11.37 6.29 -22.44
C ALA A 91 11.76 7.54 -21.63
N ALA A 92 11.76 7.46 -20.29
CA ALA A 92 11.95 8.56 -19.35
C ALA A 92 11.02 9.76 -19.60
N GLN A 93 9.83 9.52 -20.17
CA GLN A 93 8.84 10.57 -20.42
C GLN A 93 8.33 11.13 -19.09
N GLY A 94 8.44 12.44 -18.90
CA GLY A 94 8.12 13.12 -17.64
C GLY A 94 9.27 13.15 -16.62
N PHE A 95 10.28 12.30 -16.78
CA PHE A 95 11.44 12.21 -15.87
C PHE A 95 12.71 12.87 -16.44
N GLY A 96 12.83 12.94 -17.77
CA GLY A 96 13.92 13.62 -18.47
C GLY A 96 15.15 12.76 -18.76
N SER A 97 15.42 11.72 -17.94
CA SER A 97 16.49 10.74 -18.14
C SER A 97 16.17 9.41 -17.44
N ALA A 98 16.82 8.32 -17.88
CA ALA A 98 16.73 7.04 -17.21
C ALA A 98 17.35 7.08 -15.80
N LYS A 99 18.35 7.94 -15.58
CA LYS A 99 18.86 8.22 -14.22
C LYS A 99 17.73 8.71 -13.30
N ASN A 100 16.94 9.69 -13.73
CA ASN A 100 15.85 10.24 -12.92
C ASN A 100 14.74 9.20 -12.69
N CYS A 101 14.53 8.27 -13.61
CA CYS A 101 13.67 7.10 -13.36
C CYS A 101 14.23 6.20 -12.26
N VAL A 102 15.55 5.94 -12.23
CA VAL A 102 16.18 5.18 -11.14
C VAL A 102 16.11 5.93 -9.81
N GLU A 103 16.27 7.25 -9.81
CA GLU A 103 16.04 8.10 -8.63
C GLU A 103 14.60 7.93 -8.10
N GLN A 104 13.59 7.98 -8.98
CA GLN A 104 12.19 7.75 -8.58
C GLN A 104 11.96 6.36 -7.96
N ILE A 105 12.62 5.31 -8.48
CA ILE A 105 12.51 3.95 -7.91
C ILE A 105 13.10 3.92 -6.49
N ILE A 106 14.23 4.58 -6.29
CA ILE A 106 14.89 4.67 -4.96
C ILE A 106 14.04 5.50 -4.01
N ASP A 107 13.44 6.59 -4.47
CA ASP A 107 12.51 7.41 -3.68
C ASP A 107 11.32 6.60 -3.17
N GLY A 108 10.71 5.79 -4.04
CA GLY A 108 9.64 4.88 -3.62
C GLY A 108 10.09 3.88 -2.55
N CYS A 109 11.31 3.34 -2.67
CA CYS A 109 11.88 2.46 -1.65
C CYS A 109 12.13 3.16 -0.31
N ILE A 110 12.59 4.41 -0.34
CA ILE A 110 12.83 5.25 0.86
C ILE A 110 11.51 5.57 1.54
N ASN A 111 10.50 5.98 0.75
CA ASN A 111 9.19 6.36 1.26
C ASN A 111 8.53 5.21 2.02
N ILE A 112 8.47 4.01 1.42
CA ILE A 112 7.82 2.89 2.08
C ILE A 112 8.62 2.36 3.29
N ALA A 113 9.96 2.37 3.22
CA ALA A 113 10.78 2.02 4.38
C ALA A 113 10.58 3.00 5.55
N ASN A 114 10.41 4.29 5.24
CA ASN A 114 10.07 5.30 6.22
C ASN A 114 8.66 5.06 6.79
N GLU A 115 7.66 4.94 5.93
CA GLU A 115 6.26 4.78 6.32
C GLU A 115 6.03 3.57 7.21
N VAL A 116 6.59 2.41 6.84
CA VAL A 116 6.52 1.20 7.67
C VAL A 116 7.13 1.46 9.06
N GLY A 117 8.30 2.09 9.11
CA GLY A 117 9.00 2.36 10.36
C GLY A 117 8.29 3.40 11.23
N THR A 118 7.91 4.54 10.65
CA THR A 118 7.50 5.74 11.40
C THR A 118 6.00 5.91 11.53
N ALA A 119 5.21 5.39 10.59
CA ALA A 119 3.75 5.46 10.63
C ALA A 119 3.17 4.12 11.05
N LYS A 120 3.27 3.08 10.19
CA LYS A 120 2.58 1.79 10.39
C LYS A 120 2.95 1.06 11.69
N ILE A 121 4.18 1.24 12.19
CA ILE A 121 4.64 0.64 13.46
C ILE A 121 4.77 1.67 14.58
N GLN A 122 5.51 2.76 14.38
CA GLN A 122 5.84 3.70 15.46
C GLN A 122 4.63 4.48 15.98
N GLU A 123 3.68 4.90 15.14
CA GLU A 123 2.49 5.65 15.61
C GLU A 123 1.62 4.82 16.57
N PRO A 124 1.21 3.57 16.26
CA PRO A 124 0.52 2.70 17.23
C PRO A 124 1.33 2.47 18.52
N VAL A 125 2.65 2.35 18.41
CA VAL A 125 3.54 2.15 19.56
C VAL A 125 3.57 3.39 20.47
N ASP A 126 3.57 4.59 19.90
CA ASP A 126 3.59 5.83 20.68
C ASP A 126 2.25 6.10 21.36
N LEU A 127 1.13 5.89 20.67
CA LEU A 127 -0.21 5.90 21.30
C LEU A 127 -0.28 4.94 22.49
N TRP A 128 0.30 3.73 22.34
CA TRP A 128 0.35 2.75 23.42
C TRP A 128 1.20 3.23 24.60
N LYS A 129 2.38 3.83 24.35
CA LYS A 129 3.27 4.38 25.38
C LYS A 129 2.64 5.55 26.13
N GLU A 130 1.79 6.32 25.48
CA GLU A 130 1.00 7.41 26.08
C GLU A 130 -0.17 6.92 26.94
N GLY A 131 -0.46 5.61 26.92
CA GLY A 131 -1.57 5.02 27.65
C GLY A 131 -2.90 5.02 26.89
N LYS A 132 -2.92 5.46 25.63
CA LYS A 132 -4.09 5.45 24.72
C LYS A 132 -4.29 4.07 24.11
N THR A 133 -4.46 3.04 24.97
CA THR A 133 -4.36 1.64 24.54
C THR A 133 -5.45 1.18 23.56
N GLU A 134 -6.62 1.81 23.56
CA GLU A 134 -7.69 1.49 22.59
C GLU A 134 -7.37 2.10 21.21
N ASP A 135 -7.02 3.39 21.17
CA ASP A 135 -6.63 4.08 19.93
C ASP A 135 -5.40 3.43 19.30
N ALA A 136 -4.42 3.07 20.11
CA ALA A 136 -3.21 2.37 19.68
C ALA A 136 -3.51 1.07 18.93
N VAL A 137 -4.57 0.35 19.34
CA VAL A 137 -4.98 -0.91 18.69
C VAL A 137 -5.72 -0.63 17.40
N LEU A 138 -6.59 0.38 17.39
CA LEU A 138 -7.36 0.78 16.23
C LEU A 138 -6.49 1.42 15.14
N ALA A 139 -5.35 1.99 15.51
CA ALA A 139 -4.39 2.57 14.56
C ALA A 139 -3.58 1.52 13.78
N VAL A 140 -3.53 0.26 14.22
CA VAL A 140 -2.71 -0.77 13.56
C VAL A 140 -3.34 -1.21 12.24
N GLU A 141 -2.75 -0.82 11.11
CA GLU A 141 -3.17 -1.31 9.79
C GLU A 141 -3.18 -2.85 9.71
N SER A 142 -4.16 -3.42 9.00
CA SER A 142 -4.32 -4.87 8.83
C SER A 142 -4.56 -5.68 10.13
N TRP A 143 -5.10 -5.04 11.18
CA TRP A 143 -5.32 -5.73 12.46
C TRP A 143 -6.56 -6.63 12.48
N PHE A 144 -7.58 -6.41 11.65
CA PHE A 144 -8.79 -7.24 11.68
C PHE A 144 -8.48 -8.70 11.35
N SER A 145 -7.56 -8.92 10.41
CA SER A 145 -7.04 -10.22 9.97
C SER A 145 -5.78 -10.66 10.73
N TRP A 146 -5.27 -9.84 11.67
CA TRP A 146 -3.97 -10.04 12.32
C TRP A 146 -2.81 -10.15 11.31
N HIS A 147 -2.88 -9.46 10.18
CA HIS A 147 -1.94 -9.58 9.07
C HIS A 147 -0.82 -8.52 9.06
N SER A 148 -0.89 -7.50 9.92
CA SER A 148 0.05 -6.34 9.95
C SER A 148 1.53 -6.69 9.82
N ARG A 149 2.01 -7.75 10.50
CA ARG A 149 3.42 -8.16 10.41
C ARG A 149 3.82 -8.66 9.01
N ASP A 150 2.95 -9.43 8.39
CA ASP A 150 3.21 -10.01 7.08
C ASP A 150 3.02 -8.95 5.99
N ASP A 151 2.04 -8.06 6.18
CA ASP A 151 1.83 -6.84 5.39
C ASP A 151 3.11 -5.97 5.34
N PHE A 152 3.57 -5.50 6.50
CA PHE A 152 4.73 -4.62 6.59
C PHE A 152 6.01 -5.31 6.08
N ALA A 153 6.13 -6.62 6.29
CA ALA A 153 7.23 -7.41 5.73
C ALA A 153 7.16 -7.53 4.20
N ASN A 154 5.97 -7.57 3.61
CA ASN A 154 5.76 -7.55 2.16
C ASN A 154 6.07 -6.16 1.58
N ASN A 155 5.81 -5.07 2.31
CA ASN A 155 6.26 -3.74 1.89
C ASN A 155 7.81 -3.67 1.79
N ILE A 156 8.53 -4.22 2.77
CA ILE A 156 10.00 -4.34 2.68
C ILE A 156 10.44 -5.33 1.58
N GLU A 157 9.62 -6.34 1.27
CA GLU A 157 9.84 -7.21 0.12
C GLU A 157 9.69 -6.44 -1.21
N SER A 158 8.82 -5.44 -1.30
CA SER A 158 8.75 -4.50 -2.42
C SER A 158 10.08 -3.77 -2.63
N VAL A 159 10.70 -3.29 -1.55
CA VAL A 159 12.04 -2.64 -1.58
C VAL A 159 13.10 -3.62 -2.12
N ARG A 160 13.09 -4.86 -1.64
CA ARG A 160 13.99 -5.92 -2.15
C ARG A 160 13.80 -6.10 -3.65
N ASN A 161 12.55 -6.24 -4.10
CA ASN A 161 12.23 -6.53 -5.49
C ASN A 161 12.70 -5.41 -6.42
N ALA A 162 12.48 -4.16 -6.02
CA ALA A 162 12.97 -2.98 -6.73
C ALA A 162 14.50 -2.94 -6.78
N TYR A 163 15.18 -3.17 -5.65
CA TYR A 163 16.64 -3.14 -5.57
C TYR A 163 17.32 -4.26 -6.36
N TYR A 164 16.72 -5.45 -6.39
CA TYR A 164 17.24 -6.64 -7.08
C TYR A 164 16.82 -6.74 -8.54
N GLY A 165 15.77 -6.01 -8.95
CA GLY A 165 15.18 -6.13 -10.28
C GLY A 165 14.56 -7.51 -10.53
N SER A 166 13.98 -8.14 -9.49
CA SER A 166 13.36 -9.46 -9.58
C SER A 166 12.27 -9.67 -8.52
N LEU A 167 11.39 -10.65 -8.72
CA LEU A 167 10.38 -11.06 -7.73
C LEU A 167 10.75 -12.33 -6.95
N ASP A 168 11.75 -13.08 -7.41
CA ASP A 168 12.14 -14.39 -6.86
C ASP A 168 13.29 -14.31 -5.85
N GLY A 169 13.78 -13.10 -5.56
CA GLY A 169 14.88 -12.86 -4.63
C GLY A 169 16.26 -13.03 -5.25
N SER A 170 16.38 -13.33 -6.55
CA SER A 170 17.66 -13.32 -7.26
C SER A 170 18.12 -11.90 -7.61
N VAL A 171 19.42 -11.62 -7.59
CA VAL A 171 19.94 -10.31 -8.03
C VAL A 171 20.14 -10.31 -9.54
N ASN A 172 19.32 -9.56 -10.27
CA ASN A 172 19.42 -9.46 -11.72
C ASN A 172 20.70 -8.69 -12.13
N PRO A 173 21.39 -9.04 -13.24
CA PRO A 173 22.53 -8.28 -13.75
C PRO A 173 22.25 -6.78 -14.00
N ASN A 174 21.01 -6.44 -14.38
CA ASN A 174 20.56 -5.08 -14.65
C ASN A 174 19.72 -4.54 -13.48
N SER A 175 20.35 -4.36 -12.32
CA SER A 175 19.66 -3.95 -11.09
C SER A 175 20.40 -2.84 -10.35
N ILE A 176 19.68 -2.16 -9.44
CA ILE A 176 20.27 -1.15 -8.56
C ILE A 176 21.35 -1.79 -7.67
N SER A 177 21.15 -3.01 -7.18
CA SER A 177 22.18 -3.77 -6.46
C SER A 177 23.47 -3.90 -7.28
N LYS A 178 23.40 -4.33 -8.55
CA LYS A 178 24.60 -4.45 -9.39
C LYS A 178 25.26 -3.11 -9.69
N MET A 179 24.48 -2.06 -9.88
CA MET A 179 24.99 -0.70 -10.04
C MET A 179 25.74 -0.23 -8.78
N VAL A 180 25.16 -0.40 -7.58
CA VAL A 180 25.82 -0.04 -6.31
C VAL A 180 27.08 -0.89 -6.13
N SER A 181 26.99 -2.21 -6.31
CA SER A 181 28.10 -3.14 -6.13
C SER A 181 29.32 -2.83 -7.02
N ALA A 182 29.07 -2.35 -8.24
CA ALA A 182 30.13 -1.94 -9.17
C ALA A 182 30.89 -0.68 -8.72
N LYS A 183 30.28 0.17 -7.90
CA LYS A 183 30.90 1.39 -7.36
C LYS A 183 31.42 1.21 -5.95
N ASP A 184 30.66 0.52 -5.11
CA ASP A 184 30.97 0.19 -3.73
C ASP A 184 30.32 -1.15 -3.35
N ALA A 185 31.10 -2.22 -3.48
CA ALA A 185 30.67 -3.58 -3.14
C ALA A 185 30.35 -3.75 -1.65
N SER A 186 31.00 -2.98 -0.76
CA SER A 186 30.71 -3.04 0.67
C SER A 186 29.36 -2.40 0.96
N LEU A 187 29.05 -1.27 0.31
CA LEU A 187 27.75 -0.62 0.42
C LEU A 187 26.61 -1.52 -0.07
N ASP A 188 26.76 -2.20 -1.21
CA ASP A 188 25.74 -3.15 -1.70
C ASP A 188 25.45 -4.24 -0.66
N ILE A 189 26.49 -4.81 -0.03
CA ILE A 189 26.32 -5.77 1.07
C ILE A 189 25.59 -5.14 2.26
N GLU A 190 25.93 -3.91 2.65
CA GLU A 190 25.24 -3.19 3.73
C GLU A 190 23.75 -2.97 3.42
N VAL A 191 23.40 -2.60 2.19
CA VAL A 191 22.00 -2.37 1.77
C VAL A 191 21.22 -3.70 1.76
N VAL A 192 21.80 -4.76 1.21
CA VAL A 192 21.21 -6.12 1.23
C VAL A 192 20.92 -6.57 2.67
N LEU A 193 21.87 -6.33 3.58
CA LEU A 193 21.69 -6.64 5.00
C LEU A 193 20.62 -5.76 5.64
N ALA A 194 20.57 -4.46 5.34
CA ALA A 194 19.55 -3.57 5.87
C ALA A 194 18.13 -3.98 5.45
N ILE A 195 17.92 -4.33 4.17
CA ILE A 195 16.64 -4.85 3.66
C ILE A 195 16.24 -6.13 4.43
N THR A 196 17.19 -7.07 4.55
CA THR A 196 16.97 -8.34 5.22
C THR A 196 16.66 -8.16 6.72
N ASN A 197 17.39 -7.27 7.39
CA ASN A 197 17.23 -7.00 8.82
C ASN A 197 15.91 -6.30 9.12
N ALA A 198 15.50 -5.32 8.32
CA ALA A 198 14.19 -4.67 8.46
C ALA A 198 13.05 -5.68 8.37
N ARG A 199 13.03 -6.49 7.29
CA ARG A 199 12.01 -7.53 7.10
C ARG A 199 12.00 -8.55 8.23
N ASN A 200 13.17 -9.03 8.65
CA ASN A 200 13.27 -10.01 9.73
C ASN A 200 12.87 -9.44 11.10
N ALA A 201 13.18 -8.17 11.36
CA ALA A 201 12.81 -7.50 12.61
C ALA A 201 11.29 -7.32 12.72
N ILE A 202 10.62 -6.95 11.62
CA ILE A 202 9.14 -6.91 11.55
C ILE A 202 8.56 -8.30 11.86
N LEU A 203 9.08 -9.35 11.21
CA LEU A 203 8.63 -10.71 11.44
C LEU A 203 9.00 -11.26 12.84
N ALA A 204 9.96 -10.66 13.53
CA ALA A 204 10.30 -11.03 14.90
C ALA A 204 9.31 -10.47 15.94
N ILE A 205 8.51 -9.45 15.60
CA ILE A 205 7.43 -8.96 16.47
C ILE A 205 6.52 -10.14 16.84
N PRO A 206 6.15 -10.34 18.11
CA PRO A 206 5.25 -11.43 18.47
C PRO A 206 3.87 -11.24 17.82
N GLN A 207 3.32 -12.34 17.27
CA GLN A 207 2.03 -12.34 16.60
C GLN A 207 0.86 -12.32 17.60
N PRO A 208 -0.17 -11.47 17.43
CA PRO A 208 -0.26 -10.36 16.46
C PRO A 208 0.38 -9.07 16.96
N PHE A 209 0.86 -8.21 16.06
CA PHE A 209 1.49 -6.91 16.41
C PHE A 209 0.59 -6.05 17.31
N ARG A 210 -0.70 -5.98 17.01
CA ARG A 210 -1.68 -5.21 17.80
C ARG A 210 -1.80 -5.61 19.28
N ASN A 211 -1.31 -6.78 19.68
CA ASN A 211 -1.25 -7.25 21.08
C ASN A 211 0.14 -7.06 21.72
N ASN A 212 1.12 -6.61 20.94
CA ASN A 212 2.55 -6.61 21.28
C ASN A 212 3.21 -5.25 20.97
N LEU A 213 2.43 -4.16 21.02
CA LEU A 213 2.88 -2.79 20.77
C LEU A 213 4.04 -2.37 21.71
N GLY A 214 4.01 -2.82 22.97
CA GLY A 214 5.08 -2.56 23.94
C GLY A 214 6.31 -3.47 23.84
N SER A 215 6.42 -4.32 22.81
CA SER A 215 7.52 -5.28 22.69
C SER A 215 8.84 -4.62 22.30
N THR A 216 9.96 -5.21 22.74
CA THR A 216 11.31 -4.79 22.30
C THR A 216 11.53 -5.03 20.81
N GLU A 217 10.83 -6.01 20.25
CA GLU A 217 10.85 -6.40 18.85
C GLU A 217 10.17 -5.34 17.99
N ALA A 218 9.08 -4.71 18.44
CA ALA A 218 8.47 -3.57 17.75
C ALA A 218 9.45 -2.40 17.63
N GLN A 219 10.14 -2.05 18.72
CA GLN A 219 11.18 -1.00 18.68
C GLN A 219 12.37 -1.40 17.78
N THR A 220 12.72 -2.68 17.75
CA THR A 220 13.77 -3.20 16.86
C THR A 220 13.35 -3.09 15.39
N ALA A 221 12.09 -3.40 15.06
CA ALA A 221 11.55 -3.27 13.71
C ALA A 221 11.59 -1.82 13.23
N ILE A 222 11.13 -0.87 14.06
CA ILE A 222 11.20 0.57 13.77
C ILE A 222 12.63 0.99 13.44
N ASN A 223 13.58 0.67 14.32
CA ASN A 223 14.98 1.07 14.15
C ASN A 223 15.60 0.51 12.87
N ASN A 224 15.25 -0.73 12.48
CA ASN A 224 15.78 -1.33 11.25
C ASN A 224 15.13 -0.76 9.98
N CYS A 225 13.84 -0.41 10.02
CA CYS A 225 13.18 0.28 8.90
C CYS A 225 13.76 1.67 8.68
N VAL A 226 13.99 2.41 9.76
CA VAL A 226 14.69 3.71 9.75
C VAL A 226 16.12 3.57 9.21
N ALA A 227 16.87 2.56 9.66
CA ALA A 227 18.23 2.32 9.15
C ALA A 227 18.23 1.97 7.66
N LEU A 228 17.24 1.21 7.17
CA LEU A 228 17.05 0.92 5.75
C LEU A 228 16.74 2.20 4.96
N ARG A 229 15.82 3.03 5.44
CA ARG A 229 15.53 4.34 4.84
C ARG A 229 16.80 5.18 4.74
N ASP A 230 17.55 5.31 5.83
CA ASP A 230 18.73 6.17 5.90
C ASP A 230 19.85 5.70 4.95
N ILE A 231 20.13 4.39 4.87
CA ILE A 231 21.16 3.89 3.95
C ILE A 231 20.76 4.11 2.48
N LEU A 232 19.48 3.97 2.12
CA LEU A 232 18.98 4.28 0.79
C LEU A 232 19.08 5.78 0.48
N GLN A 233 18.61 6.62 1.40
CA GLN A 233 18.54 8.08 1.25
C GLN A 233 19.92 8.74 1.24
N ASP A 234 20.84 8.31 2.10
CA ASP A 234 22.12 8.99 2.28
C ASP A 234 23.23 8.39 1.41
N LYS A 235 23.34 7.05 1.39
CA LYS A 235 24.45 6.38 0.72
C LYS A 235 24.12 5.95 -0.70
N VAL A 236 22.95 5.35 -0.94
CA VAL A 236 22.60 4.89 -2.30
C VAL A 236 22.33 6.08 -3.23
N LYS A 237 21.60 7.10 -2.77
CA LYS A 237 21.45 8.35 -3.56
C LYS A 237 22.78 9.04 -3.84
N ALA A 238 23.77 8.97 -2.96
CA ALA A 238 25.10 9.52 -3.24
C ALA A 238 25.79 8.80 -4.42
N ILE A 239 25.61 7.49 -4.56
CA ILE A 239 26.06 6.75 -5.75
C ILE A 239 25.33 7.22 -7.00
N VAL A 240 24.02 7.44 -6.90
CA VAL A 240 23.18 7.86 -8.05
C VAL A 240 23.51 9.27 -8.51
N ASN A 241 23.87 10.14 -7.57
CA ASN A 241 24.33 11.49 -7.85
C ASN A 241 25.76 11.56 -8.43
N GLY A 242 26.48 10.44 -8.50
CA GLY A 242 27.80 10.36 -9.14
C GLY A 242 27.75 10.27 -10.67
N ASP A 243 28.94 10.25 -11.29
CA ASP A 243 29.11 10.19 -12.75
C ASP A 243 28.98 8.73 -13.26
N LEU A 244 27.77 8.36 -13.66
CA LEU A 244 27.45 7.16 -14.44
C LEU A 244 26.90 7.59 -15.82
N ALA A 245 27.18 6.81 -16.87
CA ALA A 245 26.75 7.16 -18.22
C ALA A 245 25.28 6.78 -18.46
N GLU A 246 24.58 7.49 -19.35
CA GLU A 246 23.15 7.22 -19.63
C GLU A 246 22.87 5.76 -20.05
N ALA A 247 23.82 5.16 -20.77
CA ALA A 247 23.73 3.76 -21.20
C ALA A 247 23.76 2.74 -20.04
N ASP A 248 24.20 3.15 -18.85
CA ASP A 248 24.24 2.30 -17.65
C ASP A 248 22.87 2.28 -16.92
N TRP A 249 22.05 3.33 -17.09
CA TRP A 249 20.77 3.50 -16.40
C TRP A 249 19.61 2.78 -17.08
N GLN A 250 19.54 2.88 -18.41
CA GLN A 250 18.39 2.35 -19.18
C GLN A 250 18.12 0.86 -18.93
N PRO A 251 19.12 -0.05 -18.89
CA PRO A 251 18.85 -1.47 -18.66
C PRO A 251 18.21 -1.76 -17.29
N ILE A 252 18.50 -0.94 -16.27
CA ILE A 252 17.91 -1.07 -14.93
C ILE A 252 16.43 -0.72 -14.98
N VAL A 253 16.08 0.39 -15.64
CA VAL A 253 14.69 0.83 -15.81
C VAL A 253 13.89 -0.22 -16.58
N ASP A 254 14.44 -0.73 -17.69
CA ASP A 254 13.78 -1.76 -18.50
C ASP A 254 13.53 -3.04 -17.68
N GLN A 255 14.55 -3.52 -16.97
CA GLN A 255 14.45 -4.70 -16.13
C GLN A 255 13.40 -4.54 -15.03
N TYR A 256 13.42 -3.40 -14.34
CA TYR A 256 12.50 -3.08 -13.25
C TYR A 256 11.05 -3.04 -13.74
N VAL A 257 10.76 -2.33 -14.84
CA VAL A 257 9.39 -2.25 -15.38
C VAL A 257 8.89 -3.62 -15.84
N ASP A 258 9.69 -4.33 -16.63
CA ASP A 258 9.24 -5.55 -17.31
C ASP A 258 9.16 -6.77 -16.39
N ASN A 259 9.95 -6.80 -15.30
CA ASN A 259 10.08 -7.99 -14.45
C ASN A 259 9.71 -7.76 -12.98
N VAL A 260 9.45 -6.52 -12.56
CA VAL A 260 8.96 -6.21 -11.21
C VAL A 260 7.58 -5.59 -11.31
N VAL A 261 7.45 -4.41 -11.91
CA VAL A 261 6.19 -3.64 -11.88
C VAL A 261 5.06 -4.33 -12.65
N LEU A 262 5.27 -4.64 -13.94
CA LEU A 262 4.22 -5.23 -14.78
C LEU A 262 3.74 -6.60 -14.26
N PRO A 263 4.63 -7.54 -13.85
CA PRO A 263 4.18 -8.81 -13.29
C PRO A 263 3.46 -8.65 -11.95
N THR A 264 3.88 -7.72 -11.08
CA THR A 264 3.21 -7.47 -9.80
C THR A 264 1.79 -6.94 -10.01
N TYR A 265 1.60 -5.90 -10.84
CA TYR A 265 0.25 -5.39 -11.11
C TYR A 265 -0.63 -6.37 -11.89
N LYS A 266 -0.03 -7.22 -12.73
CA LYS A 266 -0.78 -8.33 -13.34
C LYS A 266 -1.29 -9.32 -12.29
N SER A 267 -0.43 -9.69 -11.34
CA SER A 267 -0.81 -10.60 -10.24
C SER A 267 -1.87 -9.97 -9.34
N LEU A 268 -1.77 -8.67 -9.06
CA LEU A 268 -2.79 -7.93 -8.30
C LEU A 268 -4.15 -8.00 -8.99
N ARG A 269 -4.21 -7.67 -10.28
CA ARG A 269 -5.43 -7.76 -11.08
C ARG A 269 -6.03 -9.17 -11.05
N ASP A 270 -5.22 -10.18 -11.35
CA ASP A 270 -5.69 -11.58 -11.42
C ASP A 270 -6.20 -12.07 -10.05
N ASN A 271 -5.54 -11.67 -8.96
CA ASN A 271 -5.97 -12.04 -7.61
C ASN A 271 -7.19 -11.24 -7.14
N ASN A 272 -7.35 -9.97 -7.53
CA ASN A 272 -8.57 -9.19 -7.24
C ASN A 272 -9.78 -9.73 -8.03
N GLU A 273 -9.58 -10.25 -9.24
CA GLU A 273 -10.64 -10.98 -9.95
C GLU A 273 -11.04 -12.27 -9.20
N ALA A 274 -10.07 -13.01 -8.68
CA ALA A 274 -10.35 -14.20 -7.86
C ALA A 274 -11.07 -13.84 -6.55
N LEU A 275 -10.67 -12.76 -5.87
CA LEU A 275 -11.34 -12.23 -4.69
C LEU A 275 -12.79 -11.82 -4.98
N TYR A 276 -13.02 -11.06 -6.07
CA TYR A 276 -14.36 -10.72 -6.52
C TYR A 276 -15.23 -11.96 -6.74
N ASN A 277 -14.70 -12.98 -7.42
CA ASN A 277 -15.43 -14.23 -7.65
C ASN A 277 -15.76 -14.98 -6.35
N ALA A 278 -14.83 -15.01 -5.38
CA ALA A 278 -15.08 -15.61 -4.06
C ALA A 278 -16.19 -14.88 -3.30
N VAL A 279 -16.16 -13.54 -3.32
CA VAL A 279 -17.18 -12.70 -2.69
C VAL A 279 -18.55 -12.87 -3.34
N ILE A 280 -18.64 -12.93 -4.68
CA ILE A 280 -19.90 -13.18 -5.39
C ILE A 280 -20.45 -14.58 -5.08
N ALA A 281 -19.58 -15.58 -4.94
CA ALA A 281 -19.98 -16.92 -4.52
C ALA A 281 -20.55 -16.91 -3.09
N PHE A 282 -19.88 -16.21 -2.16
CA PHE A 282 -20.36 -16.02 -0.79
C PHE A 282 -21.71 -15.29 -0.75
N GLN A 283 -21.87 -14.18 -1.46
CA GLN A 283 -23.12 -13.40 -1.51
C GLN A 283 -24.32 -14.27 -1.96
N LYS A 284 -24.11 -15.18 -2.92
CA LYS A 284 -25.16 -16.09 -3.41
C LYS A 284 -25.47 -17.23 -2.45
N ASN A 285 -24.48 -17.71 -1.71
CA ASN A 285 -24.62 -18.84 -0.80
C ASN A 285 -23.73 -18.65 0.46
N PRO A 286 -24.16 -17.81 1.42
CA PRO A 286 -23.36 -17.52 2.60
C PRO A 286 -23.10 -18.77 3.43
N SER A 287 -21.84 -18.98 3.80
CA SER A 287 -21.41 -20.10 4.67
C SER A 287 -20.07 -19.77 5.35
N ASN A 288 -19.73 -20.48 6.43
CA ASN A 288 -18.41 -20.36 7.07
C ASN A 288 -17.28 -20.72 6.10
N GLU A 289 -17.49 -21.75 5.25
CA GLU A 289 -16.55 -22.09 4.19
C GLU A 289 -16.44 -20.96 3.14
N GLY A 290 -17.54 -20.29 2.84
CA GLY A 290 -17.55 -19.12 1.97
C GLY A 290 -16.75 -17.95 2.54
N PHE A 291 -16.91 -17.64 3.83
CA PHE A 291 -16.08 -16.62 4.50
C PHE A 291 -14.60 -17.00 4.47
N GLN A 292 -14.25 -18.25 4.75
CA GLN A 292 -12.86 -18.70 4.66
C GLN A 292 -12.29 -18.56 3.24
N LYS A 293 -13.08 -18.86 2.19
CA LYS A 293 -12.65 -18.65 0.80
C LYS A 293 -12.43 -17.17 0.48
N CYS A 294 -13.29 -16.28 0.97
CA CYS A 294 -13.09 -14.84 0.83
C CYS A 294 -11.82 -14.38 1.57
N ALA A 295 -11.57 -14.89 2.77
CA ALA A 295 -10.39 -14.63 3.58
C ALA A 295 -9.09 -15.06 2.84
N ASP A 296 -9.05 -16.29 2.34
CA ASP A 296 -7.90 -16.82 1.60
C ASP A 296 -7.63 -15.99 0.33
N ALA A 297 -8.69 -15.62 -0.39
CA ALA A 297 -8.58 -14.79 -1.59
C ALA A 297 -8.11 -13.36 -1.27
N TRP A 298 -8.54 -12.80 -0.14
CA TRP A 298 -8.10 -11.47 0.32
C TRP A 298 -6.61 -11.45 0.63
N ILE A 299 -6.09 -12.46 1.33
CA ILE A 299 -4.64 -12.59 1.58
C ILE A 299 -3.87 -12.75 0.27
N ALA A 300 -4.40 -13.55 -0.67
CA ALA A 300 -3.77 -13.73 -1.98
C ALA A 300 -3.71 -12.43 -2.80
N SER A 301 -4.75 -11.58 -2.73
CA SER A 301 -4.76 -10.26 -3.39
C SER A 301 -3.91 -9.22 -2.69
N ARG A 302 -3.81 -9.27 -1.36
CA ARG A 302 -2.97 -8.36 -0.59
C ARG A 302 -1.51 -8.51 -0.93
N LYS A 303 -1.00 -9.74 -1.04
CA LYS A 303 0.43 -9.96 -1.31
C LYS A 303 1.02 -9.16 -2.50
N PRO A 304 0.45 -9.18 -3.72
CA PRO A 304 0.95 -8.36 -4.82
C PRO A 304 0.73 -6.85 -4.61
N TRP A 305 -0.32 -6.42 -3.89
CA TRP A 305 -0.49 -5.02 -3.51
C TRP A 305 0.61 -4.57 -2.54
N GLU A 306 0.81 -5.29 -1.45
CA GLU A 306 1.79 -4.98 -0.40
C GLU A 306 3.22 -5.00 -0.95
N SER A 307 3.51 -5.95 -1.85
CA SER A 307 4.79 -6.03 -2.58
C SER A 307 4.91 -5.04 -3.75
N SER A 308 3.98 -4.08 -3.87
CA SER A 308 4.02 -2.97 -4.82
C SER A 308 4.22 -1.59 -4.17
N GLU A 309 4.17 -1.51 -2.85
CA GLU A 309 4.17 -0.22 -2.13
C GLU A 309 5.50 0.55 -2.23
N ALA A 310 6.59 -0.08 -2.67
CA ALA A 310 7.83 0.65 -3.02
C ALA A 310 7.74 1.41 -4.35
N PHE A 311 6.61 1.37 -5.04
CA PHE A 311 6.41 2.02 -6.33
C PHE A 311 5.01 2.60 -6.53
N LEU A 312 4.51 3.24 -5.46
CA LEU A 312 3.33 4.09 -5.47
C LEU A 312 3.58 5.43 -6.18
N PHE A 313 3.89 5.35 -7.47
CA PHE A 313 4.04 6.51 -8.35
C PHE A 313 3.40 6.26 -9.72
N GLY A 314 3.18 7.32 -10.48
CA GLY A 314 2.57 7.20 -11.80
C GLY A 314 1.08 6.89 -11.69
N PRO A 315 0.51 5.94 -12.47
CA PRO A 315 -0.94 5.76 -12.54
C PRO A 315 -1.64 5.49 -11.21
N VAL A 316 -0.98 4.81 -10.25
CA VAL A 316 -1.59 4.49 -8.95
C VAL A 316 -1.83 5.75 -8.11
N ASP A 317 -0.88 6.69 -8.16
CA ASP A 317 -0.92 7.98 -7.48
C ASP A 317 -1.75 9.02 -8.27
N ASN A 318 -1.41 9.22 -9.55
CA ASN A 318 -2.03 10.22 -10.43
C ASN A 318 -3.55 10.05 -10.66
N LYS A 319 -4.09 8.86 -10.37
CA LYS A 319 -5.51 8.53 -10.55
C LYS A 319 -6.23 8.29 -9.22
N GLY A 320 -5.58 8.57 -8.09
CA GLY A 320 -6.12 8.33 -6.75
C GLY A 320 -6.46 6.86 -6.50
N LEU A 321 -5.78 5.94 -7.18
CA LEU A 321 -6.06 4.51 -7.05
C LEU A 321 -5.51 3.95 -5.75
N ASP A 322 -4.43 4.53 -5.24
CA ASP A 322 -3.87 4.17 -3.93
C ASP A 322 -4.91 4.30 -2.80
N PRO A 323 -5.42 5.50 -2.48
CA PRO A 323 -6.45 5.63 -1.45
C PRO A 323 -7.79 4.94 -1.83
N ASN A 324 -8.13 4.80 -3.12
CA ASN A 324 -9.30 4.01 -3.51
C ASN A 324 -9.19 2.52 -3.17
N MET A 325 -7.97 1.99 -3.16
CA MET A 325 -7.70 0.58 -2.92
C MET A 325 -7.28 0.31 -1.48
N ASP A 326 -6.65 1.26 -0.78
CA ASP A 326 -5.95 0.95 0.47
C ASP A 326 -5.97 2.04 1.56
N THR A 327 -6.98 2.90 1.59
CA THR A 327 -7.11 3.87 2.70
C THR A 327 -7.13 3.19 4.08
N TRP A 328 -6.29 3.71 4.95
CA TRP A 328 -6.25 3.48 6.39
C TRP A 328 -5.98 4.80 7.13
N PRO A 329 -6.65 5.11 8.26
CA PRO A 329 -7.70 4.33 8.94
C PRO A 329 -9.05 4.37 8.19
N LEU A 330 -9.95 3.45 8.56
CA LEU A 330 -11.31 3.36 7.99
C LEU A 330 -12.28 4.37 8.64
N ASP A 331 -13.26 4.84 7.87
CA ASP A 331 -14.45 5.50 8.42
C ASP A 331 -15.44 4.43 8.93
N LEU A 332 -15.16 3.87 10.11
CA LEU A 332 -15.98 2.81 10.69
C LEU A 332 -17.43 3.26 10.93
N ALA A 333 -17.64 4.52 11.32
CA ALA A 333 -18.98 5.07 11.51
C ALA A 333 -19.74 5.15 10.16
N GLY A 334 -19.07 5.59 9.10
CA GLY A 334 -19.61 5.61 7.76
C GLY A 334 -19.86 4.20 7.20
N ILE A 335 -19.01 3.22 7.47
CA ILE A 335 -19.24 1.81 7.10
C ILE A 335 -20.56 1.31 7.70
N ILE A 336 -20.80 1.59 8.99
CA ILE A 336 -22.08 1.23 9.65
C ILE A 336 -23.27 1.97 9.04
N LYS A 337 -23.10 3.25 8.67
CA LYS A 337 -24.14 4.04 8.02
C LYS A 337 -24.50 3.48 6.63
N VAL A 338 -23.50 3.18 5.79
CA VAL A 338 -23.68 2.54 4.48
C VAL A 338 -24.42 1.22 4.64
N PHE A 339 -23.97 0.42 5.60
CA PHE A 339 -24.54 -0.88 5.88
C PHE A 339 -26.02 -0.81 6.30
N ASN A 340 -26.37 0.12 7.18
CA ASN A 340 -27.74 0.30 7.68
C ASN A 340 -28.69 0.89 6.62
N ASN A 341 -28.19 1.81 5.79
CA ASN A 341 -29.00 2.55 4.83
C ASN A 341 -28.97 1.99 3.40
N ALA A 342 -28.11 1.00 3.14
CA ALA A 342 -27.83 0.47 1.82
C ALA A 342 -27.42 1.57 0.80
N SER A 343 -26.66 2.57 1.26
CA SER A 343 -26.22 3.71 0.47
C SER A 343 -24.93 3.41 -0.31
N TRP A 344 -24.98 2.42 -1.21
CA TRP A 344 -23.81 1.94 -1.97
C TRP A 344 -23.16 3.00 -2.87
N ALA A 345 -23.90 4.05 -3.22
CA ALA A 345 -23.40 5.18 -4.00
C ALA A 345 -22.36 6.00 -3.22
N ASP A 346 -22.34 5.92 -1.89
CA ASP A 346 -21.40 6.66 -1.03
C ASP A 346 -19.95 6.16 -1.17
N LEU A 347 -19.72 5.02 -1.84
CA LEU A 347 -18.39 4.44 -2.09
C LEU A 347 -17.78 4.92 -3.42
N GLU A 348 -18.56 5.62 -4.23
CA GLU A 348 -18.18 6.12 -5.54
C GLU A 348 -18.26 7.65 -5.55
N TYR A 349 -17.45 8.28 -6.39
CA TYR A 349 -17.42 9.72 -6.57
C TYR A 349 -17.23 10.05 -8.05
N THR A 350 -17.60 11.27 -8.44
CA THR A 350 -17.47 11.77 -9.81
C THR A 350 -16.15 12.52 -10.00
N ASP A 351 -15.73 12.74 -11.25
CA ASP A 351 -14.55 13.57 -11.56
C ASP A 351 -14.70 15.01 -11.05
N GLU A 352 -15.93 15.49 -10.80
CA GLU A 352 -16.22 16.81 -10.24
C GLU A 352 -16.39 16.84 -8.70
N ALA A 353 -16.16 15.73 -8.00
CA ALA A 353 -16.29 15.65 -6.55
C ALA A 353 -15.25 16.53 -5.83
N SER A 354 -15.60 17.09 -4.68
CA SER A 354 -14.64 17.80 -3.83
C SER A 354 -13.70 16.84 -3.12
N ASP A 355 -12.54 17.31 -2.67
CA ASP A 355 -11.57 16.51 -1.92
C ASP A 355 -12.22 15.79 -0.72
N ASP A 356 -13.06 16.49 0.05
CA ASP A 356 -13.82 15.89 1.17
C ASP A 356 -14.76 14.75 0.75
N GLU A 357 -15.36 14.83 -0.44
CA GLU A 357 -16.28 13.79 -0.97
C GLU A 357 -15.49 12.57 -1.44
N VAL A 358 -14.31 12.80 -2.03
CA VAL A 358 -13.37 11.76 -2.45
C VAL A 358 -12.84 11.01 -1.23
N GLU A 359 -12.32 11.73 -0.23
CA GLU A 359 -11.80 11.16 1.02
C GLU A 359 -12.87 10.37 1.77
N SER A 360 -14.10 10.89 1.83
CA SER A 360 -15.23 10.20 2.43
C SER A 360 -15.52 8.86 1.75
N ALA A 361 -15.53 8.84 0.41
CA ALA A 361 -15.77 7.60 -0.34
C ALA A 361 -14.61 6.60 -0.20
N GLN A 362 -13.36 7.09 -0.15
CA GLN A 362 -12.15 6.29 0.03
C GLN A 362 -12.12 5.57 1.37
N GLY A 363 -12.52 6.24 2.45
CA GLY A 363 -12.65 5.64 3.79
C GLY A 363 -13.70 4.52 3.92
N LEU A 364 -14.53 4.30 2.88
CA LEU A 364 -15.64 3.34 2.85
C LEU A 364 -15.42 2.16 1.90
N ARG A 365 -14.25 2.07 1.26
CA ARG A 365 -13.91 1.06 0.25
C ARG A 365 -12.50 0.49 0.47
N GLY A 366 -11.95 -0.17 -0.54
CA GLY A 366 -10.60 -0.71 -0.50
C GLY A 366 -10.44 -2.02 0.28
N PHE A 367 -9.20 -2.48 0.39
CA PHE A 367 -8.82 -3.75 0.99
C PHE A 367 -9.22 -3.80 2.46
N HIS A 368 -8.97 -2.74 3.23
CA HIS A 368 -9.25 -2.73 4.66
C HIS A 368 -10.74 -2.70 4.98
N THR A 369 -11.59 -2.05 4.17
CA THR A 369 -13.05 -2.18 4.32
C THR A 369 -13.49 -3.63 4.09
N LEU A 370 -12.95 -4.27 3.06
CA LEU A 370 -13.28 -5.67 2.79
C LEU A 370 -12.70 -6.62 3.84
N GLU A 371 -11.54 -6.29 4.41
CA GLU A 371 -10.93 -6.97 5.54
C GLU A 371 -11.87 -6.93 6.76
N TYR A 372 -12.36 -5.75 7.14
CA TYR A 372 -13.33 -5.56 8.22
C TYR A 372 -14.59 -6.43 8.01
N LEU A 373 -15.08 -6.51 6.77
CA LEU A 373 -16.25 -7.31 6.41
C LEU A 373 -15.99 -8.82 6.39
N ILE A 374 -14.74 -9.27 6.22
CA ILE A 374 -14.38 -10.70 6.12
C ILE A 374 -13.85 -11.25 7.44
N TYR A 375 -13.12 -10.44 8.19
CA TYR A 375 -12.36 -10.87 9.36
C TYR A 375 -12.88 -10.25 10.66
N LYS A 376 -12.67 -10.99 11.75
CA LYS A 376 -12.76 -10.49 13.12
C LYS A 376 -11.73 -11.23 13.98
N ASP A 377 -10.99 -10.47 14.78
CA ASP A 377 -10.00 -11.00 15.74
C ASP A 377 -9.05 -12.05 15.11
N GLY A 378 -8.53 -11.75 13.92
CA GLY A 378 -7.56 -12.58 13.22
C GLY A 378 -8.12 -13.82 12.55
N LYS A 379 -9.45 -13.93 12.42
CA LYS A 379 -10.11 -15.09 11.82
C LYS A 379 -11.18 -14.66 10.84
N ALA A 380 -11.42 -15.48 9.82
CA ALA A 380 -12.59 -15.33 8.98
C ALA A 380 -13.86 -15.34 9.87
N ARG A 381 -14.78 -14.41 9.62
CA ARG A 381 -16.06 -14.33 10.32
C ARG A 381 -16.87 -15.61 10.12
N THR A 382 -17.77 -15.86 11.07
CA THR A 382 -18.67 -17.03 11.04
C THR A 382 -20.12 -16.61 10.97
N ILE A 383 -20.94 -17.44 10.34
CA ILE A 383 -22.39 -17.38 10.39
C ILE A 383 -22.86 -18.06 11.67
N HIS A 384 -23.72 -17.37 12.42
CA HIS A 384 -24.31 -17.81 13.69
C HIS A 384 -25.76 -18.29 13.55
#